data_AF-A0A523CH80-F1
#
_entry.id   AF-A0A523CH80-F1
#
_cell.length_a   1.000
_cell.length_b   1.000
_cell.length_c   1.000
_cell.angle_alpha   90.00
_cell.angle_beta   90.00
_cell.angle_gamma   90.00
#
_symmetry.space_group_name_H-M   'P 1'
#
loop_
_entity.id
_entity.type
_entity.pdbx_description
1 polymer ?
#
loop_
_entity_poly.entity_id
_entity_poly.type
_entity_poly.pdbx_seq_one_letter_code
_entity_poly.pdbx_strand_id
1 'polypeptide(L)'
;MVKRTRLYQRARSPLIQGHSKRERPLWQPLAASVSVALVAPLFLWWLITMIAGAQPAEALALLGSDIVALLLPMMPGAILGAVAGVLGARSWGSRRPWLPGAILGAVLAGAGLLLFG
;
A
#
# COMPACT_ATOMS: atom_id res chain seq x y z
N MET A 1 -23.01 -27.70 41.57
CA MET A 1 -22.35 -26.42 41.90
C MET A 1 -21.57 -25.93 40.69
N VAL A 2 -22.11 -24.95 39.95
CA VAL A 2 -21.44 -24.36 38.79
C VAL A 2 -20.39 -23.37 39.32
N LYS A 3 -19.10 -23.75 39.27
CA LYS A 3 -17.99 -22.84 39.53
C LYS A 3 -17.93 -21.80 38.40
N ARG A 4 -18.62 -20.67 38.58
CA ARG A 4 -18.47 -19.48 37.74
C ARG A 4 -17.07 -18.92 37.97
N THR A 5 -16.17 -19.21 37.04
CA THR A 5 -14.88 -18.51 36.90
C THR A 5 -15.17 -17.07 36.47
N ARG A 6 -15.51 -16.21 37.44
CA ARG A 6 -15.41 -14.77 37.27
C ARG A 6 -13.92 -14.45 37.17
N LEU A 7 -13.41 -14.43 35.95
CA LEU A 7 -12.15 -13.78 35.65
C LEU A 7 -12.29 -12.33 36.10
N TYR A 8 -11.68 -12.01 37.24
CA TYR A 8 -11.38 -10.65 37.64
C TYR A 8 -10.51 -10.06 36.53
N GLN A 9 -11.15 -9.41 35.55
CA GLN A 9 -10.49 -8.64 34.51
C GLN A 9 -9.85 -7.43 35.18
N ARG A 10 -8.66 -7.63 35.76
CA ARG A 10 -7.75 -6.53 36.05
C ARG A 10 -7.53 -5.78 34.74
N ALA A 11 -7.72 -4.47 34.77
CA ALA A 11 -7.57 -3.55 33.63
C ALA A 11 -6.15 -3.54 32.98
N ARG A 12 -5.26 -4.44 33.40
CA ARG A 12 -3.88 -4.61 32.94
C ARG A 12 -3.47 -6.09 32.84
N SER A 13 -4.40 -6.99 32.49
CA SER A 13 -4.05 -8.39 32.21
C SER A 13 -3.24 -8.48 30.89
N PRO A 14 -2.07 -9.13 30.87
CA PRO A 14 -1.26 -9.31 29.65
C PRO A 14 -1.98 -10.11 28.55
N LEU A 15 -2.98 -10.90 28.91
CA LEU A 15 -3.83 -11.62 27.95
C LEU A 15 -4.84 -10.69 27.25
N ILE A 16 -5.03 -9.46 27.76
CA ILE A 16 -5.76 -8.35 27.14
C ILE A 16 -4.77 -7.34 26.50
N GLN A 17 -3.45 -7.58 26.61
CA GLN A 17 -2.40 -6.84 25.89
C GLN A 17 -2.14 -7.42 24.49
N GLY A 18 -3.12 -8.05 23.87
CA GLY A 18 -3.12 -8.12 22.43
C GLY A 18 -3.27 -6.69 21.94
N HIS A 19 -2.14 -6.00 21.67
CA HIS A 19 -2.07 -4.62 21.19
C HIS A 19 -3.34 -4.29 20.44
N SER A 20 -4.20 -3.49 21.09
CA SER A 20 -5.49 -3.11 20.54
C SER A 20 -5.25 -2.75 19.09
N LYS A 21 -6.00 -3.34 18.15
CA LYS A 21 -5.84 -3.04 16.71
C LYS A 21 -5.83 -1.52 16.40
N ARG A 22 -6.28 -0.68 17.35
CA ARG A 22 -6.20 0.78 17.32
C ARG A 22 -4.79 1.37 17.51
N GLU A 23 -3.89 0.74 18.26
CA GLU A 23 -2.55 1.28 18.57
C GLU A 23 -1.51 1.07 17.46
N ARG A 24 -1.84 0.30 16.41
CA ARG A 24 -0.88 0.10 15.31
C ARG A 24 -0.67 1.42 14.55
N PRO A 25 0.59 1.85 14.38
CA PRO A 25 0.90 3.12 13.73
C PRO A 25 0.31 3.17 12.32
N LEU A 26 -0.27 4.32 11.97
CA LEU A 26 -0.82 4.57 10.63
C LEU A 26 0.27 4.66 9.55
N TRP A 27 1.47 5.11 9.92
CA TRP A 27 2.56 5.33 8.98
C TRP A 27 3.07 4.03 8.36
N GLN A 28 3.06 2.91 9.10
CA GLN A 28 3.52 1.60 8.59
C GLN A 28 2.71 1.12 7.37
N PRO A 29 1.36 0.98 7.44
CA PRO A 29 0.58 0.58 6.29
C PRO A 29 0.57 1.64 5.18
N LEU A 30 0.62 2.94 5.52
CA LEU A 30 0.71 4.01 4.52
C LEU A 30 2.00 3.93 3.72
N ALA A 31 3.15 3.82 4.39
CA ALA A 31 4.45 3.71 3.72
C ALA A 31 4.50 2.47 2.82
N ALA A 32 4.06 1.31 3.31
CA ALA A 32 3.98 0.10 2.50
C ALA A 32 3.04 0.27 1.28
N SER A 33 1.88 0.90 1.47
CA SER A 33 0.95 1.18 0.37
C SER A 33 1.56 2.10 -0.68
N VAL A 34 2.17 3.21 -0.28
CA VAL A 34 2.77 4.18 -1.21
C VAL A 34 3.93 3.55 -1.97
N SER A 35 4.82 2.81 -1.29
CA SER A 35 5.93 2.12 -1.95
C SER A 35 5.44 1.13 -3.00
N VAL A 36 4.44 0.29 -2.68
CA VAL A 36 3.87 -0.66 -3.64
C VAL A 36 3.13 0.06 -4.76
N ALA A 37 2.40 1.13 -4.45
CA ALA A 37 1.65 1.91 -5.43
C ALA A 37 2.54 2.59 -6.49
N LEU A 38 3.77 2.94 -6.14
CA LEU A 38 4.75 3.49 -7.09
C LEU A 38 5.46 2.40 -7.89
N VAL A 39 5.83 1.30 -7.25
CA VAL A 39 6.62 0.22 -7.90
C VAL A 39 5.75 -0.65 -8.81
N ALA A 40 4.53 -0.98 -8.41
CA ALA A 40 3.70 -1.94 -9.14
C ALA A 40 3.34 -1.49 -10.58
N PRO A 41 2.93 -0.22 -10.84
CA PRO A 41 2.65 0.23 -12.19
C PRO A 41 3.90 0.24 -13.08
N LEU A 42 5.06 0.64 -12.54
CA LEU A 42 6.33 0.61 -13.27
C LEU A 42 6.75 -0.81 -13.62
N PHE A 43 6.62 -1.74 -12.68
CA PHE A 43 6.90 -3.15 -12.92
C PHE A 43 5.97 -3.74 -13.97
N LEU A 44 4.68 -3.40 -13.92
CA LEU A 44 3.70 -3.84 -14.91
C LEU A 44 4.00 -3.27 -16.31
N TRP A 45 4.31 -1.98 -16.39
CA TRP A 45 4.75 -1.34 -17.64
C TRP A 45 5.98 -2.04 -18.21
N TRP A 46 7.01 -2.25 -17.38
CA TRP A 46 8.23 -2.96 -17.77
C TRP A 46 7.91 -4.37 -18.28
N LEU A 47 7.08 -5.14 -17.57
CA LEU A 47 6.67 -6.47 -18.00
C LEU A 47 5.96 -6.46 -19.36
N ILE A 48 5.06 -5.49 -19.59
CA ILE A 48 4.38 -5.31 -20.88
C ILE A 48 5.39 -5.02 -22.00
N THR A 49 6.35 -4.14 -21.77
CA THR A 49 7.39 -3.82 -22.78
C THR A 49 8.25 -5.03 -23.12
N MET A 50 8.61 -5.86 -22.13
CA MET A 50 9.34 -7.10 -22.33
C MET A 50 8.54 -8.12 -23.16
N ILE A 51 7.24 -8.27 -22.88
CA ILE A 51 6.34 -9.15 -23.65
C ILE A 51 6.19 -8.65 -25.09
N ALA A 52 6.22 -7.33 -25.31
CA ALA A 52 6.18 -6.72 -26.63
C ALA A 52 7.51 -6.84 -27.42
N GLY A 53 8.54 -7.46 -26.83
CA GLY A 53 9.82 -7.75 -27.50
C GLY A 53 10.91 -6.70 -27.30
N ALA A 54 10.73 -5.74 -26.37
CA ALA A 54 11.78 -4.77 -26.04
C ALA A 54 12.97 -5.44 -25.34
N GLN A 55 14.20 -4.93 -25.57
CA GLN A 55 15.36 -5.40 -24.83
C GLN A 55 15.34 -4.86 -23.38
N PRO A 56 15.75 -5.67 -22.38
CA PRO A 56 15.68 -5.28 -20.98
C PRO A 56 16.55 -4.06 -20.65
N ALA A 57 17.70 -3.92 -21.32
CA ALA A 57 18.61 -2.79 -21.13
C ALA A 57 17.99 -1.47 -21.64
N GLU A 58 17.28 -1.52 -22.76
CA GLU A 58 16.60 -0.35 -23.35
C GLU A 58 15.41 0.08 -22.48
N ALA A 59 14.61 -0.87 -22.01
CA ALA A 59 13.49 -0.61 -21.11
C ALA A 59 13.94 -0.01 -19.76
N LEU A 60 15.07 -0.48 -19.22
CA LEU A 60 15.69 0.08 -18.01
C LEU A 60 16.32 1.45 -18.26
N ALA A 61 16.94 1.66 -19.42
CA ALA A 61 17.49 2.96 -19.78
C ALA A 61 16.41 4.03 -19.92
N LEU A 62 15.25 3.68 -20.49
CA LEU A 62 14.06 4.56 -20.58
C LEU A 62 13.49 4.92 -19.18
N LEU A 63 13.48 3.96 -18.25
CA LEU A 63 13.11 4.23 -16.85
C LEU A 63 14.14 5.13 -16.13
N GLY A 64 15.42 4.94 -16.44
CA GLY A 64 16.53 5.63 -15.76
C GLY A 64 16.87 7.00 -16.33
N SER A 65 16.48 7.33 -17.57
CA SER A 65 16.83 8.59 -18.22
C SER A 65 16.11 9.79 -17.60
N ASP A 66 14.87 9.60 -17.13
CA ASP A 66 14.13 10.65 -16.40
C ASP A 66 13.14 10.05 -15.39
N ILE A 67 13.69 9.42 -14.36
CA ILE A 67 12.87 8.80 -13.30
C ILE A 67 12.02 9.83 -12.55
N VAL A 68 12.43 11.09 -12.50
CA VAL A 68 11.66 12.16 -11.84
C VAL A 68 10.44 12.50 -12.68
N ALA A 69 10.57 12.69 -13.99
CA ALA A 69 9.44 12.92 -14.87
C ALA A 69 8.44 11.75 -14.87
N LEU A 70 8.91 10.51 -14.70
CA LEU A 70 8.06 9.34 -14.55
C LEU A 70 7.34 9.28 -13.19
N LEU A 71 8.04 9.58 -12.09
CA LEU A 71 7.46 9.47 -10.75
C LEU A 71 6.55 10.65 -10.39
N LEU A 72 6.88 11.87 -10.84
CA LEU A 72 6.16 13.09 -10.48
C LEU A 72 4.64 13.02 -10.77
N PRO A 73 4.17 12.58 -11.95
CA PRO A 73 2.74 12.46 -12.22
C PRO A 73 2.06 11.30 -11.47
N MET A 74 2.82 10.28 -11.08
CA MET A 74 2.32 9.14 -10.30
C MET A 74 2.09 9.48 -8.83
N MET A 75 2.92 10.37 -8.27
CA MET A 75 2.98 10.68 -6.84
C MET A 75 1.63 11.13 -6.24
N PRO A 76 0.88 12.07 -6.83
CA PRO A 76 -0.42 12.49 -6.28
C PRO A 76 -1.41 11.32 -6.19
N GLY A 77 -1.51 10.51 -7.25
CA GLY A 77 -2.39 9.34 -7.30
C GLY A 77 -1.99 8.27 -6.29
N ALA A 78 -0.69 7.97 -6.19
CA ALA A 78 -0.16 7.00 -5.24
C ALA A 78 -0.47 7.40 -3.79
N ILE A 79 -0.25 8.67 -3.43
CA ILE A 79 -0.49 9.19 -2.07
C ILE A 79 -1.98 9.21 -1.75
N LEU A 80 -2.79 9.83 -2.61
CA LEU A 80 -4.23 9.97 -2.36
C LEU A 80 -4.90 8.59 -2.30
N GLY A 81 -4.52 7.68 -3.20
CA GLY A 81 -5.08 6.33 -3.21
C GLY A 81 -4.62 5.49 -2.02
N ALA A 82 -3.36 5.59 -1.62
CA ALA A 82 -2.86 4.94 -0.42
C ALA A 82 -3.58 5.45 0.84
N VAL A 83 -3.78 6.76 0.98
CA VAL A 83 -4.48 7.36 2.12
C VAL A 83 -5.94 6.90 2.16
N ALA A 84 -6.68 7.08 1.06
CA ALA A 84 -8.08 6.69 0.98
C ALA A 84 -8.27 5.19 1.21
N GLY A 85 -7.45 4.36 0.56
CA GLY A 85 -7.51 2.91 0.69
C GLY A 85 -7.10 2.40 2.07
N VAL A 86 -6.07 2.96 2.71
CA VAL A 86 -5.66 2.57 4.08
C VAL A 86 -6.71 3.00 5.11
N LEU A 87 -7.22 4.22 5.03
CA LEU A 87 -8.22 4.73 5.97
C LEU A 87 -9.55 3.97 5.83
N GLY A 88 -10.02 3.80 4.59
CA GLY A 88 -11.17 2.93 4.29
C GLY A 88 -10.91 1.50 4.75
N ALA A 89 -9.68 0.99 4.59
CA ALA A 89 -9.36 -0.35 5.01
C ALA A 89 -9.38 -0.55 6.54
N ARG A 90 -9.15 0.52 7.32
CA ARG A 90 -9.21 0.48 8.78
C ARG A 90 -10.63 0.62 9.32
N SER A 91 -11.52 1.35 8.64
CA SER A 91 -12.90 1.59 9.12
C SER A 91 -13.74 0.31 9.20
N TRP A 92 -13.63 -0.58 8.22
CA TRP A 92 -14.25 -1.92 8.20
C TRP A 92 -13.40 -3.04 8.84
N GLY A 93 -12.28 -2.70 9.49
CA GLY A 93 -11.51 -3.64 10.32
C GLY A 93 -10.59 -4.63 9.58
N SER A 94 -10.10 -4.29 8.39
CA SER A 94 -9.18 -5.15 7.63
C SER A 94 -7.92 -5.52 8.42
N ARG A 95 -7.46 -6.77 8.25
CA ARG A 95 -6.20 -7.26 8.84
C ARG A 95 -4.96 -6.73 8.11
N ARG A 96 -5.10 -6.34 6.84
CA ARG A 96 -4.01 -5.87 5.97
C ARG A 96 -4.41 -4.55 5.30
N PRO A 97 -4.44 -3.44 6.06
CA PRO A 97 -4.92 -2.17 5.53
C PRO A 97 -4.02 -1.59 4.43
N TRP A 98 -2.76 -2.03 4.37
CA TRP A 98 -1.84 -1.62 3.32
C TRP A 98 -2.23 -2.15 1.93
N LEU A 99 -2.93 -3.29 1.84
CA LEU A 99 -3.23 -3.92 0.55
C LEU A 99 -4.30 -3.12 -0.24
N PRO A 100 -5.47 -2.76 0.32
CA PRO A 100 -6.41 -1.89 -0.38
C PRO A 100 -5.81 -0.51 -0.72
N GLY A 101 -4.99 0.05 0.17
CA GLY A 101 -4.23 1.27 -0.11
C GLY A 101 -3.27 1.13 -1.28
N ALA A 102 -2.53 0.02 -1.34
CA ALA A 102 -1.61 -0.27 -2.44
C ALA A 102 -2.36 -0.45 -3.76
N ILE A 103 -3.49 -1.16 -3.76
CA ILE A 103 -4.31 -1.38 -4.96
C ILE A 103 -4.85 -0.05 -5.47
N LEU A 104 -5.51 0.72 -4.61
CA LEU A 104 -6.12 2.00 -5.02
C LEU A 104 -5.05 3.01 -5.43
N GLY A 105 -3.95 3.07 -4.68
CA GLY A 105 -2.78 3.87 -5.01
C GLY A 105 -2.15 3.47 -6.35
N ALA A 106 -1.97 2.17 -6.63
CA ALA A 106 -1.40 1.70 -7.89
C ALA A 106 -2.29 2.02 -9.09
N VAL A 107 -3.62 1.91 -8.94
CA VAL A 107 -4.57 2.28 -10.01
C VAL A 107 -4.48 3.77 -10.33
N LEU A 108 -4.49 4.64 -9.30
CA LEU A 108 -4.41 6.08 -9.51
C LEU A 108 -3.02 6.54 -9.97
N ALA A 109 -1.95 5.93 -9.45
CA ALA A 109 -0.58 6.17 -9.89
C ALA A 109 -0.38 5.73 -11.34
N GLY A 110 -0.90 4.56 -11.71
CA GLY A 110 -0.88 4.07 -13.09
C GLY A 110 -1.67 4.96 -14.04
N ALA A 111 -2.81 5.53 -13.61
CA ALA A 111 -3.50 6.55 -14.39
C ALA A 111 -2.64 7.81 -14.60
N GLY A 112 -1.91 8.26 -13.57
CA GLY A 112 -0.95 9.35 -13.70
C GLY A 112 0.16 9.05 -14.72
N LEU A 113 0.73 7.84 -14.66
CA LEU A 113 1.72 7.37 -15.63
C LEU A 113 1.16 7.35 -17.06
N LEU A 114 -0.06 6.86 -17.27
CA LEU A 114 -0.66 6.74 -18.60
C LEU A 114 -1.10 8.08 -19.21
N LEU A 115 -1.48 9.04 -18.37
CA LEU A 115 -2.00 10.34 -18.83
C LEU A 115 -0.90 11.39 -19.02
N PHE A 116 0.21 11.28 -18.29
CA PHE A 116 1.24 12.32 -18.21
C PHE A 116 2.67 11.81 -18.34
N GLY A 117 2.88 10.49 -18.42
CA GLY A 117 4.20 9.85 -18.59
C GLY A 117 4.47 9.34 -20.00
#